data_AF-A0A962Q3A5-F1
#
_entry.id   AF-A0A962Q3A5-F1
#
_cell.length_a   1.000
_cell.length_b   1.000
_cell.length_c   1.000
_cell.angle_alpha   90.00
_cell.angle_beta   90.00
_cell.angle_gamma   90.00
#
_symmetry.space_group_name_H-M   'P 1'
#
loop_
_entity.id
_entity.type
_entity.pdbx_description
1 polymer ?
#
loop_
_entity_poly.entity_id
_entity_poly.type
_entity_poly.pdbx_seq_one_letter_code
_entity_poly.pdbx_strand_id
1 'polypeptide(L)'
;MQFVVKYFSEIVMKSRPVRRQFVRQLETNLRAVLRDIDPEVVLRRSWDKLRVETRHTDEQILAQLVSKMCTTPGITLVLAVREYPLDDLDTIVEHVLPVYVSRLQGKTFAVRCRRSGQHSFSSLDVERKVGGALLARTEAAGVNLSQPDVTVELEISGQTLFVVAERHRGLGGYPAGSLDPVLSLMSGGFDSPVASYLTMKRGMRTHFIFFQLGGRDQEVAVKEVALHLWQQYGGKQRVLFITVPFEEVVAELLGKVQDSYMGVVLKRMMLRVADRVAVDLQVDALVTGECVAQVSSQTLRNLAVIDSVTDRLVLRPLVATDKEDIMQIAEQIGTAVFAANMPEYCGVISVRPTTRAKLDRAEAQERYFDMAILDRAFDNRRQTRIDQMGEEDLQRAGVEVLSVPLAHSTIIDIRHPDEEEVAPLKLHVPVLRIPFYELHSRMTELAPDTTYMLYCGKGVMSRLHAAHLTEDASLDIKVYAP
;
A
#
# COMPACT_ATOMS: atom_id res chain seq x y z
N MET A 1 -8.65 6.55 23.95
CA MET A 1 -8.23 5.16 23.66
C MET A 1 -6.71 5.11 23.51
N GLN A 2 -6.07 3.98 23.86
CA GLN A 2 -4.62 3.80 23.65
C GLN A 2 -4.34 2.57 22.79
N PHE A 3 -3.38 2.68 21.87
CA PHE A 3 -2.83 1.57 21.13
C PHE A 3 -1.35 1.37 21.44
N VAL A 4 -0.91 0.12 21.48
CA VAL A 4 0.49 -0.26 21.57
C VAL A 4 0.92 -0.90 20.26
N VAL A 5 1.79 -0.20 19.54
CA VAL A 5 2.40 -0.64 18.30
C VAL A 5 3.71 -1.37 18.62
N LYS A 6 3.76 -2.65 18.28
CA LYS A 6 4.96 -3.50 18.42
C LYS A 6 5.77 -3.48 17.13
N TYR A 7 7.04 -3.14 17.26
CA TYR A 7 7.99 -3.10 16.14
C TYR A 7 8.17 -4.47 15.51
N PHE A 8 8.48 -4.48 14.22
CA PHE A 8 8.91 -5.69 13.53
C PHE A 8 10.12 -6.33 14.21
N SER A 9 10.12 -7.66 14.35
CA SER A 9 11.15 -8.40 15.10
C SER A 9 12.56 -8.12 14.58
N GLU A 10 12.74 -8.02 13.26
CA GLU A 10 14.04 -7.67 12.66
C GLU A 10 14.53 -6.26 13.03
N ILE A 11 13.65 -5.31 13.31
CA ILE A 11 14.04 -3.97 13.80
C ILE A 11 14.60 -4.08 15.22
N VAL A 12 14.00 -4.92 16.06
CA VAL A 12 14.42 -5.12 17.46
C VAL A 12 15.80 -5.76 17.55
N MET A 13 16.16 -6.61 16.56
CA MET A 13 17.46 -7.27 16.45
C MET A 13 18.61 -6.37 15.98
N LYS A 14 18.33 -5.15 15.51
CA LYS A 14 19.39 -4.22 15.04
C LYS A 14 20.17 -3.60 16.20
N SER A 15 21.38 -3.12 15.89
CA SER A 15 22.20 -2.33 16.82
C SER A 15 21.43 -1.10 17.32
N ARG A 16 21.77 -0.62 18.52
CA ARG A 16 21.04 0.51 19.14
C ARG A 16 20.94 1.75 18.24
N PRO A 17 21.99 2.18 17.50
CA PRO A 17 21.89 3.33 16.60
C PRO A 17 20.92 3.10 15.43
N VAL A 18 21.04 1.96 14.76
CA VAL A 18 20.20 1.60 13.60
C VAL A 18 18.73 1.45 14.01
N ARG A 19 18.48 0.75 15.11
CA ARG A 19 17.13 0.62 15.67
C ARG A 19 16.52 1.98 15.98
N ARG A 20 17.28 2.91 16.56
CA ARG A 20 16.81 4.26 16.86
C ARG A 20 16.40 5.01 15.60
N GLN A 21 17.15 4.86 14.50
CA GLN A 21 16.79 5.45 13.20
C GLN A 21 15.49 4.86 12.66
N PHE A 22 15.34 3.54 12.66
CA PHE A 22 14.09 2.90 12.23
C PHE A 22 12.89 3.32 13.08
N VAL A 23 13.02 3.34 14.40
CA VAL A 23 11.92 3.76 15.29
C VAL A 23 11.53 5.22 15.05
N ARG A 24 12.49 6.11 14.79
CA ARG A 24 12.23 7.52 14.42
C ARG A 24 11.49 7.63 13.09
N GLN A 25 11.90 6.85 12.08
CA GLN A 25 11.21 6.85 10.79
C GLN A 25 9.79 6.31 10.92
N LEU A 26 9.59 5.23 11.67
CA LEU A 26 8.26 4.65 11.91
C LEU A 26 7.32 5.65 12.59
N GLU A 27 7.79 6.33 13.63
CA GLU A 27 7.01 7.39 14.29
C GLU A 27 6.66 8.52 13.32
N THR A 28 7.58 8.91 12.45
CA THR A 28 7.33 9.94 11.43
C THR A 28 6.25 9.50 10.45
N ASN A 29 6.33 8.27 9.95
CA ASN A 29 5.35 7.68 9.05
C ASN A 29 3.97 7.60 9.72
N LEU A 30 3.89 7.02 10.92
CA LEU A 30 2.64 6.90 11.69
C LEU A 30 2.03 8.27 11.99
N ARG A 31 2.84 9.23 12.44
CA ARG A 31 2.36 10.60 12.68
C ARG A 31 1.77 11.22 11.41
N ALA A 32 2.41 11.01 10.26
CA ALA A 32 1.96 11.59 9.00
C ALA A 32 0.64 10.97 8.51
N VAL A 33 0.44 9.66 8.69
CA VAL A 33 -0.80 8.97 8.25
C VAL A 33 -1.94 9.09 9.25
N LEU A 34 -1.67 9.06 10.56
CA LEU A 34 -2.71 9.10 11.58
C LEU A 34 -3.29 10.50 11.79
N ARG A 35 -2.52 11.56 11.53
CA ARG A 35 -3.00 12.95 11.65
C ARG A 35 -4.04 13.35 10.62
N ASP A 36 -4.19 12.59 9.53
CA ASP A 36 -5.29 12.77 8.59
C ASP A 36 -6.64 12.40 9.22
N ILE A 37 -6.61 11.55 10.25
CA ILE A 37 -7.80 11.01 10.93
C ILE A 37 -7.99 11.70 12.28
N ASP A 38 -6.91 11.82 13.06
CA ASP A 38 -6.91 12.49 14.37
C ASP A 38 -5.74 13.49 14.42
N PRO A 39 -6.00 14.79 14.19
CA PRO A 39 -4.98 15.85 14.25
C PRO A 39 -4.29 15.96 15.62
N GLU A 40 -4.96 15.56 16.70
CA GLU A 40 -4.47 15.62 18.08
C GLU A 40 -3.75 14.34 18.53
N VAL A 41 -3.62 13.33 17.64
CA VAL A 41 -3.01 12.04 17.99
C VAL A 41 -1.59 12.20 18.56
N VAL A 42 -1.34 11.57 19.70
CA VAL A 42 -0.05 11.62 20.40
C VAL A 42 0.70 10.31 20.24
N LEU A 43 1.94 10.39 19.78
CA LEU A 43 2.83 9.23 19.64
C LEU A 43 3.94 9.30 20.68
N ARG A 44 4.07 8.27 21.52
CA ARG A 44 5.16 8.15 22.50
C ARG A 44 6.05 6.95 22.19
N ARG A 45 7.32 7.22 21.94
CA ARG A 45 8.33 6.17 21.74
C ARG A 45 8.77 5.58 23.06
N SER A 46 8.81 4.26 23.14
CA SER A 46 9.49 3.51 24.20
C SER A 46 10.57 2.62 23.57
N TRP A 47 11.35 1.94 24.40
CA TRP A 47 12.42 1.07 23.91
C TRP A 47 11.88 -0.03 22.98
N ASP A 48 10.83 -0.74 23.39
CA ASP A 48 10.30 -1.95 22.73
C ASP A 48 8.96 -1.75 21.98
N LYS A 49 8.36 -0.56 22.09
CA LYS A 49 7.03 -0.25 21.57
C LYS A 49 6.84 1.23 21.30
N LEU A 50 5.89 1.55 20.43
CA LEU A 50 5.35 2.89 20.27
C LEU A 50 3.93 2.91 20.82
N ARG A 51 3.60 3.90 21.66
CA ARG A 51 2.23 4.14 22.12
C ARG A 51 1.58 5.19 21.24
N VAL A 52 0.35 4.93 20.82
CA VAL A 52 -0.50 5.87 20.09
C VAL A 52 -1.69 6.17 20.99
N GLU A 53 -1.85 7.43 21.36
CA GLU A 53 -2.89 7.93 22.26
C GLU A 53 -3.84 8.82 21.44
N THR A 54 -5.14 8.54 21.51
CA THR A 54 -6.20 9.33 20.89
C THR A 54 -7.29 9.64 21.90
N ARG A 55 -7.89 10.83 21.79
CA ARG A 55 -9.07 11.22 22.60
C ARG A 55 -10.37 10.67 22.04
N HIS A 56 -10.38 10.20 20.79
CA HIS A 56 -11.57 9.65 20.17
C HIS A 56 -11.99 8.33 20.84
N THR A 57 -13.31 8.16 20.93
CA THR A 57 -13.99 6.94 21.39
C THR A 57 -14.95 6.40 20.34
N ASP A 58 -15.11 7.11 19.22
CA ASP A 58 -15.94 6.68 18.09
C ASP A 58 -15.32 5.45 17.41
N GLU A 59 -16.10 4.39 17.27
CA GLU A 59 -15.62 3.10 16.75
C GLU A 59 -15.12 3.20 15.30
N GLN A 60 -15.72 4.06 14.47
CA GLN A 60 -15.32 4.22 13.07
C GLN A 60 -13.96 4.91 12.98
N ILE A 61 -13.74 5.97 13.77
CA ILE A 61 -12.44 6.65 13.84
C ILE A 61 -11.36 5.70 14.37
N LEU A 62 -11.68 4.91 15.40
CA LEU A 62 -10.75 3.93 15.95
C LEU A 62 -10.40 2.83 14.93
N ALA A 63 -11.38 2.33 14.17
CA ALA A 63 -11.17 1.37 13.10
C ALA A 63 -10.26 1.93 11.99
N GLN A 64 -10.45 3.19 11.59
CA GLN A 64 -9.57 3.88 10.64
C GLN A 64 -8.12 3.97 11.13
N LEU A 65 -7.92 4.37 12.39
CA LEU A 65 -6.58 4.44 13.00
C LEU A 65 -5.91 3.05 13.03
N VAL A 66 -6.65 2.01 13.44
CA VAL A 66 -6.16 0.62 13.44
C VAL A 66 -5.78 0.18 12.04
N SER A 67 -6.64 0.40 11.05
CA SER A 67 -6.38 0.07 9.65
C SER A 67 -5.07 0.70 9.16
N LYS A 68 -4.87 2.02 9.36
CA LYS A 68 -3.64 2.71 8.97
C LYS A 68 -2.40 2.24 9.73
N MET A 69 -2.53 1.88 11.01
CA MET A 69 -1.41 1.26 11.73
C MET A 69 -1.10 -0.14 11.19
N CYS A 70 -2.10 -0.93 10.80
CA CYS A 70 -1.90 -2.28 10.28
C CYS A 70 -1.24 -2.29 8.90
N THR A 71 -1.55 -1.32 8.04
CA THR A 71 -0.94 -1.17 6.70
C THR A 71 0.38 -0.42 6.69
N THR A 72 0.81 0.18 7.81
CA THR A 72 2.10 0.87 7.90
C THR A 72 3.27 -0.13 8.04
N PRO A 73 4.25 -0.14 7.11
CA PRO A 73 5.45 -0.97 7.21
C PRO A 73 6.26 -0.69 8.49
N GLY A 74 6.83 -1.72 9.10
CA GLY A 74 7.61 -1.66 10.34
C GLY A 74 6.90 -2.17 11.59
N ILE A 75 5.65 -2.62 11.47
CA ILE A 75 4.77 -2.98 12.59
C ILE A 75 4.40 -4.45 12.55
N THR A 76 4.66 -5.20 13.62
CA THR A 76 4.23 -6.61 13.73
C THR A 76 2.81 -6.74 14.27
N LEU A 77 2.48 -5.95 15.30
CA LEU A 77 1.22 -6.03 16.02
C LEU A 77 0.78 -4.64 16.45
N VAL A 78 -0.52 -4.41 16.38
CA VAL A 78 -1.21 -3.26 16.95
C VAL A 78 -2.14 -3.79 18.03
N LEU A 79 -1.94 -3.38 19.28
CA LEU A 79 -2.73 -3.83 20.42
C LEU A 79 -3.65 -2.69 20.86
N ALA A 80 -4.95 -2.92 20.87
CA ALA A 80 -5.91 -2.00 21.48
C ALA A 80 -5.88 -2.21 23.00
N VAL A 81 -5.58 -1.16 23.76
CA VAL A 81 -5.35 -1.25 25.21
C VAL A 81 -6.34 -0.37 25.95
N ARG A 82 -7.03 -0.96 26.94
CA ARG A 82 -7.83 -0.23 27.92
C ARG A 82 -6.99 0.08 29.14
N GLU A 83 -7.10 1.32 29.61
CA GLU A 83 -6.37 1.83 30.76
C GLU A 83 -7.34 2.01 31.93
N TYR A 84 -6.92 1.55 33.10
CA TYR A 84 -7.66 1.65 34.35
C TYR A 84 -6.70 2.08 35.47
N PRO A 85 -7.19 2.83 36.48
CA PRO A 85 -6.44 3.01 37.72
C PRO A 85 -6.18 1.64 38.36
N LEU A 86 -5.00 1.47 38.95
CA LEU A 86 -4.68 0.28 39.72
C LEU A 86 -5.23 0.43 41.14
N ASP A 87 -5.97 -0.56 41.60
CA ASP A 87 -6.47 -0.66 42.96
C ASP A 87 -6.15 -2.06 43.52
N ASP A 88 -7.10 -2.73 44.16
CA ASP A 88 -6.97 -4.10 44.62
C ASP A 88 -7.17 -5.16 43.52
N LEU A 89 -6.88 -6.42 43.87
CA LEU A 89 -6.98 -7.54 42.93
C LEU A 89 -8.43 -7.82 42.48
N ASP A 90 -9.43 -7.47 43.27
CA ASP A 90 -10.84 -7.66 42.94
C ASP A 90 -11.29 -6.63 41.90
N THR A 91 -10.82 -5.39 42.01
CA THR A 91 -11.07 -4.32 41.04
C THR A 91 -10.43 -4.65 39.69
N ILE A 92 -9.23 -5.24 39.68
CA ILE A 92 -8.60 -5.75 38.45
C ILE A 92 -9.52 -6.77 37.75
N VAL A 93 -10.15 -7.68 38.51
CA VAL A 93 -11.08 -8.67 37.95
C VAL A 93 -12.26 -7.98 37.27
N GLU A 94 -12.88 -6.99 37.92
CA GLU A 94 -14.03 -6.29 37.36
C GLU A 94 -13.69 -5.50 36.09
N HIS A 95 -12.45 -5.01 35.96
CA HIS A 95 -11.99 -4.37 34.71
C HIS A 95 -11.70 -5.37 33.59
N VAL A 96 -11.16 -6.55 33.90
CA VAL A 96 -10.74 -7.54 32.90
C VAL A 96 -11.93 -8.36 32.37
N LEU A 97 -12.87 -8.72 33.24
CA LEU A 97 -14.00 -9.58 32.90
C LEU A 97 -14.81 -9.09 31.67
N PRO A 98 -15.30 -7.84 31.59
CA PRO A 98 -16.08 -7.38 30.44
C PRO A 98 -15.29 -7.33 29.13
N VAL A 99 -13.96 -7.30 29.20
CA VAL A 99 -13.09 -7.27 28.02
C VAL A 99 -12.92 -8.66 27.39
N TYR A 100 -12.99 -9.72 28.21
CA TYR A 100 -12.66 -11.08 27.77
C TYR A 100 -13.83 -12.05 27.77
N VAL A 101 -14.97 -11.72 28.43
CA VAL A 101 -16.10 -12.65 28.58
C VAL A 101 -16.55 -13.30 27.27
N SER A 102 -16.81 -12.52 26.23
CA SER A 102 -17.26 -13.03 24.92
C SER A 102 -16.16 -13.80 24.18
N ARG A 103 -14.89 -13.44 24.41
CA ARG A 103 -13.74 -14.03 23.73
C ARG A 103 -13.37 -15.40 24.29
N LEU A 104 -13.75 -15.69 25.53
CA LEU A 104 -13.41 -16.92 26.23
C LEU A 104 -14.44 -18.04 26.02
N GLN A 105 -15.64 -17.73 25.52
CA GLN A 105 -16.70 -18.72 25.32
C GLN A 105 -16.23 -19.91 24.48
N GLY A 106 -16.29 -21.11 25.07
CA GLY A 106 -15.88 -22.37 24.46
C GLY A 106 -14.37 -22.53 24.23
N LYS A 107 -13.53 -21.62 24.75
CA LYS A 107 -12.08 -21.59 24.49
C LYS A 107 -11.25 -21.84 25.74
N THR A 108 -10.07 -22.42 25.55
CA THR A 108 -9.06 -22.49 26.60
C THR A 108 -8.28 -21.19 26.70
N PHE A 109 -7.81 -20.85 27.90
CA PHE A 109 -7.08 -19.60 28.08
C PHE A 109 -5.93 -19.66 29.08
N ALA A 110 -5.06 -18.66 29.04
CA ALA A 110 -4.08 -18.38 30.07
C ALA A 110 -4.02 -16.89 30.38
N VAL A 111 -3.88 -16.52 31.65
CA VAL A 111 -3.61 -15.14 32.08
C VAL A 111 -2.11 -14.91 32.12
N ARG A 112 -1.65 -13.80 31.57
CA ARG A 112 -0.26 -13.36 31.56
C ARG A 112 -0.17 -11.92 32.04
N CYS A 113 0.45 -11.70 33.18
CA CYS A 113 0.60 -10.38 33.78
C CYS A 113 2.07 -9.95 33.80
N ARG A 114 2.38 -8.82 33.16
CA ARG A 114 3.67 -8.12 33.33
C ARG A 114 3.53 -7.00 34.34
N ARG A 115 4.42 -6.92 35.31
CA ARG A 115 4.36 -5.93 36.39
C ARG A 115 5.66 -5.13 36.49
N SER A 116 5.55 -3.82 36.60
CA SER A 116 6.65 -2.90 36.89
C SER A 116 6.23 -1.90 37.97
N GLY A 117 7.08 -1.67 38.98
CA GLY A 117 6.74 -0.87 40.18
C GLY A 117 6.72 -1.69 41.48
N GLN A 118 6.33 -1.07 42.59
CA GLN A 118 6.21 -1.70 43.92
C GLN A 118 4.74 -1.86 44.29
N HIS A 119 4.33 -3.09 44.63
CA HIS A 119 2.95 -3.44 44.98
C HIS A 119 2.95 -4.54 46.05
N SER A 120 1.83 -4.71 46.76
CA SER A 120 1.63 -5.75 47.78
C SER A 120 1.40 -7.15 47.20
N PHE A 121 1.21 -7.27 45.88
CA PHE A 121 0.97 -8.52 45.17
C PHE A 121 1.99 -8.77 44.06
N SER A 122 2.18 -10.05 43.71
CA SER A 122 3.00 -10.47 42.58
C SER A 122 2.18 -10.58 41.29
N SER A 123 2.86 -10.66 40.14
CA SER A 123 2.20 -10.96 38.85
C SER A 123 1.45 -12.29 38.89
N LEU A 124 1.98 -13.27 39.62
CA LEU A 124 1.38 -14.60 39.75
C LEU A 124 0.08 -14.55 40.57
N ASP A 125 0.00 -13.66 41.56
CA ASP A 125 -1.23 -13.47 42.35
C ASP A 125 -2.34 -12.87 41.47
N VAL A 126 -1.99 -11.90 40.62
CA VAL A 126 -2.90 -11.33 39.61
C VAL A 126 -3.36 -12.42 38.65
N GLU A 127 -2.43 -13.19 38.07
CA GLU A 127 -2.75 -14.27 37.13
C GLU A 127 -3.70 -15.31 37.74
N ARG A 128 -3.46 -15.72 38.99
CA ARG A 128 -4.33 -16.67 39.72
C ARG A 128 -5.70 -16.09 40.01
N LYS A 129 -5.77 -14.87 40.55
CA LYS A 129 -7.04 -14.23 40.93
C LYS A 129 -7.92 -14.00 39.69
N VAL A 130 -7.34 -13.37 38.66
CA VAL A 130 -8.04 -13.10 37.40
C VAL A 130 -8.40 -14.40 36.69
N GLY A 131 -7.49 -15.37 36.63
CA GLY A 131 -7.75 -16.67 36.01
C GLY A 131 -8.90 -17.43 36.68
N GLY A 132 -8.91 -17.46 38.02
CA GLY A 132 -9.99 -18.08 38.79
C GLY A 132 -11.35 -17.40 38.55
N ALA A 133 -11.37 -16.07 38.55
CA ALA A 133 -12.60 -15.32 38.30
C ALA A 133 -13.13 -15.49 36.88
N LEU A 134 -12.25 -15.46 35.86
CA LEU A 134 -12.62 -15.71 34.47
C LEU A 134 -13.15 -17.13 34.28
N LEU A 135 -12.50 -18.14 34.89
CA LEU A 135 -12.98 -19.52 34.82
C LEU A 135 -14.35 -19.70 35.48
N ALA A 136 -14.61 -19.00 36.58
CA ALA A 136 -15.87 -19.11 37.32
C ALA A 136 -17.03 -18.30 36.72
N ARG A 137 -16.73 -17.20 36.02
CA ARG A 137 -17.73 -16.20 35.57
C ARG A 137 -17.87 -16.10 34.05
N THR A 138 -17.21 -16.98 33.29
CA THR A 138 -17.31 -17.03 31.83
C THR A 138 -17.55 -18.46 31.37
N GLU A 139 -17.96 -18.63 30.11
CA GLU A 139 -18.15 -19.95 29.49
C GLU A 139 -16.84 -20.53 28.91
N ALA A 140 -15.71 -20.27 29.57
CA ALA A 140 -14.42 -20.81 29.14
C ALA A 140 -14.39 -22.34 29.21
N ALA A 141 -13.74 -22.98 28.22
CA ALA A 141 -13.57 -24.44 28.22
C ALA A 141 -12.57 -24.92 29.28
N GLY A 142 -11.64 -24.05 29.71
CA GLY A 142 -10.68 -24.36 30.76
C GLY A 142 -9.41 -23.51 30.69
N VAL A 143 -8.47 -23.78 31.58
CA VAL A 143 -7.15 -23.12 31.61
C VAL A 143 -6.11 -24.00 30.93
N ASN A 144 -5.40 -23.47 29.93
CA ASN A 144 -4.29 -24.14 29.26
C ASN A 144 -3.06 -23.23 29.29
N LEU A 145 -2.05 -23.58 30.10
CA LEU A 145 -0.86 -22.75 30.28
C LEU A 145 0.21 -22.94 29.18
N SER A 146 0.11 -23.96 28.34
CA SER A 146 1.10 -24.25 27.30
C SER A 146 0.68 -23.69 25.94
N GLN A 147 -0.54 -24.03 25.48
CA GLN A 147 -1.09 -23.62 24.20
C GLN A 147 -2.55 -23.16 24.34
N PRO A 148 -2.79 -22.00 24.98
CA PRO A 148 -4.14 -21.46 25.10
C PRO A 148 -4.68 -20.97 23.76
N ASP A 149 -5.97 -21.14 23.53
CA ASP A 149 -6.67 -20.49 22.40
C ASP A 149 -6.69 -18.96 22.57
N VAL A 150 -6.79 -18.49 23.82
CA VAL A 150 -6.81 -17.06 24.17
C VAL A 150 -5.81 -16.74 25.27
N THR A 151 -4.95 -15.74 25.04
CA THR A 151 -4.10 -15.18 26.10
C THR A 151 -4.73 -13.89 26.63
N VAL A 152 -5.04 -13.88 27.93
CA VAL A 152 -5.48 -12.70 28.68
C VAL A 152 -4.22 -11.95 29.11
N GLU A 153 -3.91 -10.84 28.44
CA GLU A 153 -2.67 -10.08 28.65
C GLU A 153 -2.92 -8.81 29.44
N LEU A 154 -2.24 -8.71 30.58
CA LEU A 154 -2.30 -7.58 31.50
C LEU A 154 -0.90 -6.98 31.67
N GLU A 155 -0.80 -5.66 31.70
CA GLU A 155 0.41 -4.93 32.08
C GLU A 155 0.09 -3.97 33.22
N ILE A 156 0.78 -4.10 34.35
CA ILE A 156 0.69 -3.18 35.48
C ILE A 156 1.97 -2.36 35.51
N SER A 157 1.84 -1.04 35.47
CA SER A 157 2.97 -0.11 35.47
C SER A 157 2.71 1.03 36.44
N GLY A 158 3.32 0.98 37.62
CA GLY A 158 3.00 1.92 38.70
C GLY A 158 1.53 1.78 39.09
N GLN A 159 0.80 2.89 39.21
CA GLN A 159 -0.61 2.92 39.64
C GLN A 159 -1.61 2.75 38.48
N THR A 160 -1.21 2.06 37.42
CA THR A 160 -2.02 1.93 36.20
C THR A 160 -2.06 0.48 35.73
N LEU A 161 -3.27 -0.02 35.46
CA LEU A 161 -3.56 -1.29 34.81
C LEU A 161 -3.85 -1.07 33.33
N PHE A 162 -3.17 -1.84 32.48
CA PHE A 162 -3.38 -1.92 31.05
C PHE A 162 -3.91 -3.31 30.68
N VAL A 163 -5.07 -3.36 30.03
CA VAL A 163 -5.73 -4.59 29.58
C VAL A 163 -5.74 -4.62 28.06
N VAL A 164 -5.20 -5.68 27.45
CA VAL A 164 -5.17 -5.82 25.99
C VAL A 164 -6.54 -6.28 25.49
N ALA A 165 -7.33 -5.35 24.95
CA ALA A 165 -8.67 -5.66 24.46
C ALA A 165 -8.67 -6.38 23.11
N GLU A 166 -7.83 -5.96 22.18
CA GLU A 166 -7.78 -6.52 20.82
C GLU A 166 -6.35 -6.59 20.29
N ARG A 167 -6.14 -7.48 19.32
CA ARG A 167 -4.86 -7.70 18.65
C ARG A 167 -5.07 -7.68 17.15
N HIS A 168 -4.38 -6.77 16.49
CA HIS A 168 -4.41 -6.62 15.04
C HIS A 168 -3.02 -6.89 14.48
N ARG A 169 -2.95 -7.69 13.43
CA ARG A 169 -1.68 -8.02 12.77
C ARG A 169 -1.23 -6.82 11.93
N GLY A 170 0.00 -6.37 12.15
CA GLY A 170 0.62 -5.36 11.29
C GLY A 170 1.34 -5.98 10.09
N LEU A 171 1.72 -5.13 9.15
CA LEU A 171 2.34 -5.53 7.88
C LEU A 171 3.69 -6.26 8.04
N GLY A 172 4.42 -5.99 9.12
CA GLY A 172 5.83 -6.35 9.30
C GLY A 172 6.75 -5.45 8.48
N GLY A 173 7.95 -5.93 8.14
CA GLY A 173 8.88 -5.20 7.28
C GLY A 173 9.59 -4.02 7.98
N TYR A 174 10.10 -3.07 7.20
CA TYR A 174 10.81 -1.88 7.72
C TYR A 174 10.03 -0.60 7.41
N PRO A 175 10.21 0.47 8.21
CA PRO A 175 9.50 1.72 8.01
C PRO A 175 9.75 2.29 6.61
N ALA A 176 8.70 2.70 5.90
CA ALA A 176 8.81 3.34 4.59
C ALA A 176 9.80 4.52 4.61
N GLY A 177 10.69 4.58 3.62
CA GLY A 177 11.73 5.61 3.50
C GLY A 177 12.90 5.44 4.47
N SER A 178 13.03 4.30 5.15
CA SER A 178 14.17 4.02 6.02
C SER A 178 15.37 3.39 5.32
N LEU A 179 15.16 2.85 4.10
CA LEU A 179 16.20 2.35 3.22
C LEU A 179 16.33 3.23 1.96
N ASP A 180 17.39 2.98 1.19
CA ASP A 180 17.69 3.69 -0.05
C ASP A 180 16.52 3.68 -1.03
N PRO A 181 16.41 4.73 -1.87
CA PRO A 181 15.37 4.81 -2.87
C PRO A 181 15.58 3.79 -3.98
N VAL A 182 14.48 3.39 -4.62
CA VAL A 182 14.47 2.49 -5.78
C VAL A 182 13.55 3.05 -6.86
N LEU A 183 13.79 2.70 -8.12
CA LEU A 183 12.94 3.07 -9.25
C LEU A 183 12.22 1.83 -9.77
N SER A 184 10.92 1.73 -9.51
CA SER A 184 10.10 0.59 -9.89
C SER A 184 9.44 0.77 -11.24
N LEU A 185 9.68 -0.18 -12.14
CA LEU A 185 9.06 -0.26 -13.45
C LEU A 185 7.64 -0.78 -13.28
N MET A 186 6.68 0.15 -13.33
CA MET A 186 5.26 -0.13 -13.21
C MET A 186 4.64 -0.47 -14.56
N SER A 187 3.69 -1.40 -14.51
CA SER A 187 2.83 -1.81 -15.62
C SER A 187 1.40 -2.02 -15.10
N GLY A 188 0.44 -2.17 -16.02
CA GLY A 188 -0.94 -2.46 -15.66
C GLY A 188 -1.23 -3.92 -15.27
N GLY A 189 -0.22 -4.78 -15.19
CA GLY A 189 -0.39 -6.20 -14.85
C GLY A 189 -0.36 -6.45 -13.33
N PHE A 190 -0.47 -7.72 -12.93
CA PHE A 190 -0.44 -8.13 -11.52
C PHE A 190 0.94 -8.05 -10.88
N ASP A 191 1.99 -8.29 -11.66
CA ASP A 191 3.31 -8.58 -11.11
C ASP A 191 4.05 -7.33 -10.62
N SER A 192 4.05 -6.24 -11.39
CA SER A 192 4.80 -5.03 -11.04
C SER A 192 4.22 -4.26 -9.83
N PRO A 193 2.89 -4.22 -9.59
CA PRO A 193 2.35 -3.69 -8.35
C PRO A 193 2.77 -4.52 -7.14
N VAL A 194 2.75 -5.86 -7.24
CA VAL A 194 3.18 -6.75 -6.15
C VAL A 194 4.67 -6.58 -5.87
N ALA A 195 5.52 -6.53 -6.90
CA ALA A 195 6.95 -6.27 -6.73
C ALA A 195 7.21 -4.92 -6.04
N SER A 196 6.48 -3.88 -6.45
CA SER A 196 6.56 -2.55 -5.82
C SER A 196 6.15 -2.60 -4.35
N TYR A 197 5.02 -3.23 -4.04
CA TYR A 197 4.56 -3.43 -2.66
C TYR A 197 5.61 -4.16 -1.80
N LEU A 198 6.23 -5.23 -2.31
CA LEU A 198 7.26 -5.97 -1.57
C LEU A 198 8.48 -5.11 -1.23
N THR A 199 8.91 -4.24 -2.15
CA THR A 199 10.00 -3.28 -1.88
C THR A 199 9.61 -2.19 -0.88
N MET A 200 8.39 -1.65 -0.99
CA MET A 200 7.84 -0.68 -0.03
C MET A 200 7.73 -1.27 1.38
N LYS A 201 7.26 -2.51 1.49
CA LYS A 201 7.21 -3.28 2.74
C LYS A 201 8.60 -3.47 3.36
N ARG A 202 9.65 -3.56 2.53
CA ARG A 202 11.04 -3.59 2.99
C ARG A 202 11.60 -2.22 3.37
N GLY A 203 10.81 -1.15 3.32
CA GLY A 203 11.19 0.18 3.76
C GLY A 203 11.92 1.03 2.72
N MET A 204 12.04 0.53 1.48
CA MET A 204 12.63 1.26 0.36
C MET A 204 11.72 2.41 -0.07
N ARG A 205 12.32 3.55 -0.44
CA ARG A 205 11.57 4.68 -1.00
C ARG A 205 11.34 4.46 -2.50
N THR A 206 10.18 3.91 -2.85
CA THR A 206 9.87 3.51 -4.22
C THR A 206 9.36 4.68 -5.06
N HIS A 207 10.17 5.14 -6.01
CA HIS A 207 9.72 5.95 -7.15
C HIS A 207 9.14 5.02 -8.23
N PHE A 208 8.26 5.53 -9.07
CA PHE A 208 7.61 4.75 -10.12
C PHE A 208 7.98 5.29 -11.50
N ILE A 209 8.29 4.39 -12.43
CA ILE A 209 8.43 4.71 -13.86
C ILE A 209 7.48 3.84 -14.66
N PHE A 210 6.73 4.46 -15.55
CA PHE A 210 5.78 3.82 -16.45
C PHE A 210 6.13 4.17 -17.90
N PHE A 211 6.19 3.14 -18.74
CA PHE A 211 6.39 3.27 -20.17
C PHE A 211 5.04 3.21 -20.87
N GLN A 212 4.61 4.34 -21.43
CA GLN A 212 3.30 4.50 -22.05
C GLN A 212 3.32 3.89 -23.46
N LEU A 213 2.59 2.80 -23.65
CA LEU A 213 2.54 2.03 -24.90
C LEU A 213 1.16 2.09 -25.55
N GLY A 214 0.12 2.27 -24.73
CA GLY A 214 -1.29 2.09 -25.07
C GLY A 214 -2.13 3.35 -24.91
N GLY A 215 -1.51 4.53 -24.90
CA GLY A 215 -2.19 5.81 -24.77
C GLY A 215 -2.62 6.15 -23.34
N ARG A 216 -3.56 7.10 -23.24
CA ARG A 216 -3.92 7.78 -21.99
C ARG A 216 -4.63 6.89 -20.98
N ASP A 217 -5.55 6.02 -21.43
CA ASP A 217 -6.30 5.12 -20.55
C ASP A 217 -5.36 4.18 -19.79
N GLN A 218 -4.32 3.69 -20.48
CA GLN A 218 -3.27 2.88 -19.87
C GLN A 218 -2.49 3.67 -18.81
N GLU A 219 -2.16 4.94 -19.09
CA GLU A 219 -1.46 5.81 -18.15
C GLU A 219 -2.29 6.06 -16.88
N VAL A 220 -3.58 6.35 -17.04
CA VAL A 220 -4.51 6.58 -15.93
C VAL A 220 -4.59 5.35 -15.03
N ALA A 221 -4.83 4.17 -15.58
CA ALA A 221 -4.91 2.93 -14.81
C ALA A 221 -3.62 2.62 -14.04
N VAL A 222 -2.44 2.83 -14.62
CA VAL A 222 -1.17 2.59 -13.92
C VAL A 222 -0.91 3.64 -12.83
N LYS A 223 -1.30 4.91 -13.05
CA LYS A 223 -1.24 5.95 -12.02
C LYS A 223 -2.12 5.60 -10.83
N GLU A 224 -3.33 5.09 -11.07
CA GLU A 224 -4.25 4.65 -10.01
C GLU A 224 -3.63 3.58 -9.12
N VAL A 225 -3.06 2.53 -9.73
CA VAL A 225 -2.41 1.44 -8.98
C VAL A 225 -1.24 1.95 -8.14
N ALA A 226 -0.39 2.78 -8.74
CA ALA A 226 0.76 3.36 -8.04
C ALA A 226 0.31 4.25 -6.87
N LEU A 227 -0.73 5.06 -7.09
CA LEU A 227 -1.30 5.94 -6.08
C LEU A 227 -1.93 5.15 -4.92
N HIS A 228 -2.69 4.09 -5.22
CA HIS A 228 -3.23 3.17 -4.22
C HIS A 228 -2.13 2.58 -3.34
N LEU A 229 -1.08 2.02 -3.96
CA LEU A 229 0.07 1.47 -3.22
C LEU A 229 0.72 2.54 -2.33
N TRP A 230 0.93 3.74 -2.84
CA TRP A 230 1.53 4.83 -2.08
C TRP A 230 0.65 5.30 -0.91
N GLN A 231 -0.67 5.40 -1.12
CA GLN A 231 -1.61 5.82 -0.08
C GLN A 231 -1.74 4.80 1.05
N GLN A 232 -1.69 3.50 0.72
CA GLN A 232 -1.84 2.43 1.71
C GLN A 232 -0.52 2.08 2.41
N TYR A 233 0.59 2.01 1.67
CA TYR A 233 1.86 1.45 2.18
C TYR A 233 3.03 2.44 2.16
N GLY A 234 2.89 3.57 1.47
CA GLY A 234 3.97 4.51 1.20
C GLY A 234 4.32 5.46 2.34
N GLY A 235 3.56 5.48 3.44
CA GLY A 235 3.85 6.33 4.62
C GLY A 235 4.02 7.82 4.29
N LYS A 236 3.32 8.31 3.25
CA LYS A 236 3.41 9.68 2.69
C LYS A 236 4.83 10.12 2.30
N GLN A 237 5.70 9.19 1.90
CA GLN A 237 7.01 9.55 1.40
C GLN A 237 6.90 10.40 0.13
N ARG A 238 7.82 11.36 -0.05
CA ARG A 238 7.88 12.15 -1.29
C ARG A 238 8.49 11.30 -2.39
N VAL A 239 7.64 10.80 -3.28
CA VAL A 239 8.04 9.96 -4.42
C VAL A 239 7.51 10.54 -5.72
N LEU A 240 8.18 10.19 -6.80
CA LEU A 240 7.83 10.62 -8.15
C LEU A 240 7.19 9.47 -8.90
N PHE A 241 6.26 9.83 -9.78
CA PHE A 241 5.78 8.97 -10.85
C PHE A 241 6.22 9.58 -12.17
N ILE A 242 6.85 8.76 -13.00
CA ILE A 242 7.52 9.17 -14.21
C ILE A 242 6.87 8.46 -15.38
N THR A 243 6.19 9.21 -16.24
CA THR A 243 5.64 8.70 -17.49
C THR A 243 6.65 8.93 -18.60
N VAL A 244 7.02 7.89 -19.33
CA VAL A 244 7.87 7.97 -20.51
C VAL A 244 7.03 7.61 -21.74
N PRO A 245 6.88 8.51 -22.74
CA PRO A 245 6.17 8.19 -23.98
C PRO A 245 6.96 7.16 -24.77
N PHE A 246 6.36 6.03 -25.08
CA PHE A 246 7.01 4.87 -25.70
C PHE A 246 6.32 4.40 -26.98
N GLU A 247 5.28 5.10 -27.44
CA GLU A 247 4.53 4.79 -28.65
C GLU A 247 5.44 4.83 -29.90
N GLU A 248 6.30 5.84 -30.02
CA GLU A 248 7.26 5.97 -31.13
C GLU A 248 8.32 4.86 -31.10
N VAL A 249 8.78 4.49 -29.89
CA VAL A 249 9.73 3.38 -29.70
C VAL A 249 9.12 2.07 -30.20
N VAL A 250 7.87 1.79 -29.82
CA VAL A 250 7.17 0.57 -30.27
C VAL A 250 6.95 0.57 -31.78
N ALA A 251 6.50 1.69 -32.36
CA ALA A 251 6.27 1.80 -33.79
C ALA A 251 7.54 1.52 -34.60
N GLU A 252 8.68 2.04 -34.17
CA GLU A 252 9.97 1.78 -34.82
C GLU A 252 10.39 0.32 -34.68
N LEU A 253 10.25 -0.26 -33.48
CA LEU A 253 10.58 -1.65 -33.23
C LEU A 253 9.77 -2.59 -34.13
N LEU A 254 8.45 -2.36 -34.27
CA LEU A 254 7.57 -3.13 -35.14
C LEU A 254 8.00 -3.10 -36.62
N GLY A 255 8.59 -2.00 -37.09
CA GLY A 255 9.03 -1.84 -38.48
C GLY A 255 10.44 -2.37 -38.77
N LYS A 256 11.30 -2.51 -37.74
CA LYS A 256 12.75 -2.72 -37.93
C LYS A 256 13.31 -3.96 -37.26
N VAL A 257 12.69 -4.43 -36.19
CA VAL A 257 13.20 -5.54 -35.37
C VAL A 257 12.45 -6.82 -35.69
N GLN A 258 13.17 -7.93 -35.74
CA GLN A 258 12.58 -9.24 -35.94
C GLN A 258 11.61 -9.60 -34.80
N ASP A 259 10.39 -10.03 -35.13
CA ASP A 259 9.31 -10.39 -34.20
C ASP A 259 9.76 -11.23 -32.99
N SER A 260 10.59 -12.25 -33.23
CA SER A 260 11.06 -13.16 -32.18
C SER A 260 11.98 -12.52 -31.14
N TYR A 261 12.65 -11.39 -31.47
CA TYR A 261 13.52 -10.62 -30.58
C TYR A 261 12.84 -9.37 -30.02
N MET A 262 11.68 -8.98 -30.56
CA MET A 262 10.94 -7.76 -30.21
C MET A 262 10.82 -7.53 -28.71
N GLY A 263 10.34 -8.53 -27.96
CA GLY A 263 10.14 -8.40 -26.50
C GLY A 263 11.44 -8.22 -25.72
N VAL A 264 12.54 -8.83 -26.16
CA VAL A 264 13.86 -8.68 -25.52
C VAL A 264 14.43 -7.30 -25.81
N VAL A 265 14.34 -6.83 -27.06
CA VAL A 265 14.83 -5.50 -27.46
C VAL A 265 14.01 -4.40 -26.79
N LEU A 266 12.67 -4.51 -26.75
CA LEU A 266 11.84 -3.53 -26.06
C LEU A 266 12.21 -3.38 -24.59
N LYS A 267 12.35 -4.50 -23.86
CA LYS A 267 12.75 -4.48 -22.45
C LYS A 267 14.15 -3.89 -22.25
N ARG A 268 15.07 -4.13 -23.18
CA ARG A 268 16.39 -3.50 -23.19
C ARG A 268 16.28 -1.98 -23.36
N MET A 269 15.43 -1.48 -24.26
CA MET A 269 15.18 -0.04 -24.42
C MET A 269 14.55 0.58 -23.17
N MET A 270 13.56 -0.08 -22.57
CA MET A 270 12.98 0.34 -21.29
C MET A 270 14.05 0.44 -20.20
N LEU A 271 14.91 -0.57 -20.07
CA LEU A 271 15.92 -0.61 -19.03
C LEU A 271 17.00 0.48 -19.22
N ARG A 272 17.39 0.77 -20.48
CA ARG A 272 18.28 1.91 -20.80
C ARG A 272 17.71 3.26 -20.40
N VAL A 273 16.42 3.48 -20.62
CA VAL A 273 15.76 4.74 -20.21
C VAL A 273 15.59 4.80 -18.71
N ALA A 274 15.17 3.70 -18.07
CA ALA A 274 15.07 3.62 -16.62
C ALA A 274 16.42 3.88 -15.94
N ASP A 275 17.52 3.36 -16.51
CA ASP A 275 18.87 3.61 -16.03
C ASP A 275 19.24 5.10 -16.05
N ARG A 276 18.98 5.78 -17.18
CA ARG A 276 19.19 7.23 -17.31
C ARG A 276 18.35 8.03 -16.31
N VAL A 277 17.09 7.66 -16.14
CA VAL A 277 16.21 8.30 -15.14
C VAL A 277 16.74 8.05 -13.73
N ALA A 278 17.25 6.85 -13.43
CA ALA A 278 17.85 6.54 -12.15
C ALA A 278 19.16 7.33 -11.89
N VAL A 279 19.93 7.69 -12.92
CA VAL A 279 21.05 8.66 -12.80
C VAL A 279 20.52 10.00 -12.27
N ASP A 280 19.50 10.57 -12.93
CA ASP A 280 18.93 11.88 -12.57
C ASP A 280 18.38 11.90 -11.15
N LEU A 281 17.80 10.78 -10.71
CA LEU A 281 17.23 10.62 -9.37
C LEU A 281 18.25 10.23 -8.30
N GLN A 282 19.49 9.92 -8.67
CA GLN A 282 20.52 9.37 -7.78
C GLN A 282 20.04 8.08 -7.08
N VAL A 283 19.51 7.14 -7.87
CA VAL A 283 18.96 5.86 -7.41
C VAL A 283 19.82 4.71 -7.90
N ASP A 284 20.28 3.85 -6.99
CA ASP A 284 21.23 2.78 -7.33
C ASP A 284 20.55 1.47 -7.80
N ALA A 285 19.23 1.34 -7.62
CA ALA A 285 18.51 0.11 -7.93
C ALA A 285 17.19 0.33 -8.70
N LEU A 286 16.97 -0.54 -9.67
CA LEU A 286 15.73 -0.68 -10.44
C LEU A 286 14.92 -1.85 -9.89
N VAL A 287 13.59 -1.80 -9.98
CA VAL A 287 12.71 -2.90 -9.55
C VAL A 287 11.85 -3.32 -10.73
N THR A 288 11.76 -4.64 -10.97
CA THR A 288 10.84 -5.20 -11.97
C THR A 288 9.98 -6.30 -11.37
N GLY A 289 8.78 -6.49 -11.93
CA GLY A 289 7.89 -7.60 -11.62
C GLY A 289 8.22 -8.90 -12.34
N GLU A 290 9.45 -9.09 -12.83
CA GLU A 290 9.77 -10.28 -13.61
C GLU A 290 9.91 -11.54 -12.73
N CYS A 291 9.29 -12.62 -13.20
CA CYS A 291 9.32 -13.96 -12.61
C CYS A 291 9.84 -14.98 -13.65
N VAL A 292 10.76 -15.85 -13.20
CA VAL A 292 11.38 -16.83 -14.09
C VAL A 292 10.35 -17.84 -14.59
N ALA A 293 10.37 -18.08 -15.90
CA ALA A 293 9.55 -19.06 -16.59
C ALA A 293 8.02 -18.80 -16.57
N GLN A 294 7.57 -17.61 -16.16
CA GLN A 294 6.16 -17.23 -16.27
C GLN A 294 5.74 -16.99 -17.72
N VAL A 295 6.60 -16.33 -18.51
CA VAL A 295 6.40 -16.11 -19.95
C VAL A 295 7.67 -16.41 -20.72
N SER A 296 7.55 -16.64 -22.03
CA SER A 296 8.66 -16.94 -22.95
C SER A 296 9.77 -15.89 -22.96
N SER A 297 9.45 -14.62 -22.68
CA SER A 297 10.43 -13.54 -22.57
C SER A 297 11.21 -13.52 -21.24
N GLN A 298 10.80 -14.29 -20.24
CA GLN A 298 11.35 -14.29 -18.87
C GLN A 298 12.08 -15.60 -18.53
N THR A 299 12.89 -16.11 -19.46
CA THR A 299 13.86 -17.17 -19.16
C THR A 299 15.12 -16.57 -18.55
N LEU A 300 15.89 -17.35 -17.79
CA LEU A 300 17.18 -16.90 -17.23
C LEU A 300 18.12 -16.33 -18.31
N ARG A 301 18.11 -16.94 -19.51
CA ARG A 301 18.93 -16.46 -20.63
C ARG A 301 18.46 -15.10 -21.14
N ASN A 302 17.16 -14.91 -21.29
CA ASN A 302 16.61 -13.64 -21.75
C ASN A 302 16.79 -12.54 -20.70
N LEU A 303 16.55 -12.84 -19.42
CA LEU A 303 16.77 -11.89 -18.32
C LEU A 303 18.23 -11.43 -18.27
N ALA A 304 19.20 -12.34 -18.41
CA ALA A 304 20.61 -11.97 -18.48
C ALA A 304 20.95 -11.09 -19.70
N VAL A 305 20.32 -11.37 -20.86
CA VAL A 305 20.48 -10.51 -22.04
C VAL A 305 19.83 -9.15 -21.82
N ILE A 306 18.68 -9.07 -21.16
CA ILE A 306 18.02 -7.79 -20.84
C ILE A 306 18.89 -6.97 -19.89
N ASP A 307 19.39 -7.57 -18.81
CA ASP A 307 20.18 -6.89 -17.77
C ASP A 307 21.49 -6.32 -18.29
N SER A 308 22.10 -6.94 -19.31
CA SER A 308 23.39 -6.50 -19.86
C SER A 308 23.44 -5.07 -20.43
N VAL A 309 22.32 -4.36 -20.49
CA VAL A 309 22.28 -2.94 -20.92
C VAL A 309 22.45 -1.93 -19.78
N THR A 310 22.51 -2.39 -18.53
CA THR A 310 22.72 -1.57 -17.34
C THR A 310 23.66 -2.27 -16.37
N ASP A 311 24.50 -1.50 -15.67
CA ASP A 311 25.30 -1.98 -14.55
C ASP A 311 24.60 -1.79 -13.19
N ARG A 312 23.39 -1.21 -13.17
CA ARG A 312 22.62 -1.01 -11.93
C ARG A 312 22.06 -2.31 -11.39
N LEU A 313 21.79 -2.32 -10.09
CA LEU A 313 21.14 -3.44 -9.42
C LEU A 313 19.67 -3.54 -9.87
N VAL A 314 19.32 -4.60 -10.59
CA VAL A 314 17.93 -4.91 -10.95
C VAL A 314 17.34 -5.90 -9.94
N LEU A 315 16.49 -5.38 -9.05
CA LEU A 315 15.77 -6.16 -8.05
C LEU A 315 14.53 -6.82 -8.67
N ARG A 316 14.40 -8.13 -8.45
CA ARG A 316 13.27 -8.95 -8.89
C ARG A 316 12.63 -9.66 -7.70
N PRO A 317 11.76 -8.98 -6.93
CA PRO A 317 11.14 -9.57 -5.74
C PRO A 317 10.39 -10.88 -6.01
N LEU A 318 9.92 -11.07 -7.25
CA LEU A 318 9.08 -12.20 -7.69
C LEU A 318 9.85 -13.28 -8.46
N VAL A 319 11.19 -13.19 -8.54
CA VAL A 319 12.02 -14.02 -9.43
C VAL A 319 11.77 -15.53 -9.32
N ALA A 320 11.39 -16.01 -8.14
CA ALA A 320 11.18 -17.41 -7.81
C ALA A 320 9.80 -17.67 -7.16
N THR A 321 8.85 -16.76 -7.39
CA THR A 321 7.47 -16.87 -6.87
C THR A 321 6.56 -17.45 -7.94
N ASP A 322 5.59 -18.28 -7.58
CA ASP A 322 4.62 -18.76 -8.56
C ASP A 322 3.48 -17.74 -8.81
N LYS A 323 2.68 -17.99 -9.84
CA LYS A 323 1.61 -17.08 -10.24
C LYS A 323 0.49 -17.02 -9.21
N GLU A 324 0.19 -18.13 -8.54
CA GLU A 324 -0.88 -18.20 -7.54
C GLU A 324 -0.55 -17.34 -6.32
N ASP A 325 0.67 -17.40 -5.82
CA ASP A 325 1.15 -16.53 -4.74
C ASP A 325 1.11 -15.05 -5.13
N ILE A 326 1.51 -14.71 -6.37
CA ILE A 326 1.44 -13.33 -6.88
C ILE A 326 -0.01 -12.86 -6.88
N MET A 327 -0.95 -13.67 -7.38
CA MET A 327 -2.37 -13.34 -7.40
C MET A 327 -2.95 -13.17 -6.00
N GLN A 328 -2.62 -14.09 -5.07
CA GLN A 328 -3.05 -13.98 -3.68
C GLN A 328 -2.53 -12.69 -3.02
N ILE A 329 -1.28 -12.31 -3.27
CA ILE A 329 -0.75 -11.04 -2.75
C ILE A 329 -1.48 -9.87 -3.40
N ALA A 330 -1.71 -9.90 -4.72
CA ALA A 330 -2.42 -8.84 -5.43
C ALA A 330 -3.85 -8.65 -4.90
N GLU A 331 -4.56 -9.74 -4.57
CA GLU A 331 -5.87 -9.70 -3.91
C GLU A 331 -5.76 -9.10 -2.50
N GLN A 332 -4.81 -9.58 -1.68
CA GLN A 332 -4.58 -9.09 -0.32
C GLN A 332 -4.26 -7.60 -0.24
N ILE A 333 -3.56 -7.06 -1.25
CA ILE A 333 -3.20 -5.63 -1.29
C ILE A 333 -4.20 -4.80 -2.10
N GLY A 334 -5.25 -5.42 -2.62
CA GLY A 334 -6.31 -4.79 -3.41
C GLY A 334 -5.91 -4.41 -4.84
N THR A 335 -4.74 -4.81 -5.35
CA THR A 335 -4.29 -4.45 -6.71
C THR A 335 -4.84 -5.36 -7.81
N ALA A 336 -5.41 -6.52 -7.46
CA ALA A 336 -5.93 -7.48 -8.44
C ALA A 336 -7.02 -6.90 -9.34
N VAL A 337 -7.94 -6.10 -8.77
CA VAL A 337 -9.07 -5.49 -9.50
C VAL A 337 -8.61 -4.52 -10.57
N PHE A 338 -7.49 -3.82 -10.34
CA PHE A 338 -6.92 -2.89 -11.31
C PHE A 338 -6.33 -3.61 -12.52
N ALA A 339 -5.66 -4.74 -12.28
CA ALA A 339 -5.01 -5.50 -13.34
C ALA A 339 -6.00 -6.30 -14.19
N ALA A 340 -7.15 -6.69 -13.64
CA ALA A 340 -8.15 -7.51 -14.33
C ALA A 340 -8.72 -6.85 -15.60
N ASN A 341 -8.82 -5.52 -15.62
CA ASN A 341 -9.41 -4.77 -16.73
C ASN A 341 -8.35 -4.22 -17.72
N MET A 342 -7.07 -4.54 -17.52
CA MET A 342 -5.97 -3.96 -18.28
C MET A 342 -5.46 -4.90 -19.39
N PRO A 343 -5.38 -4.43 -20.65
CA PRO A 343 -4.77 -5.20 -21.73
C PRO A 343 -3.27 -5.45 -21.47
N GLU A 344 -2.78 -6.64 -21.84
CA GLU A 344 -1.34 -6.96 -21.78
C GLU A 344 -0.58 -6.40 -23.00
N TYR A 345 -0.31 -5.09 -23.00
CA TYR A 345 0.32 -4.40 -24.14
C TYR A 345 1.69 -4.98 -24.56
N CYS A 346 2.54 -5.37 -23.60
CA CYS A 346 3.85 -5.98 -23.90
C CYS A 346 3.75 -7.40 -24.50
N GLY A 347 2.65 -8.11 -24.25
CA GLY A 347 2.42 -9.46 -24.77
C GLY A 347 1.91 -9.43 -26.22
N VAL A 348 1.06 -8.47 -26.55
CA VAL A 348 0.42 -8.31 -27.87
C VAL A 348 1.42 -8.09 -29.00
N ILE A 349 2.55 -7.45 -28.70
CA ILE A 349 3.56 -7.06 -29.69
C ILE A 349 4.54 -8.19 -30.08
N SER A 350 4.56 -9.33 -29.38
CA SER A 350 5.58 -10.36 -29.62
C SER A 350 5.01 -11.60 -30.31
N VAL A 351 5.32 -11.75 -31.60
CA VAL A 351 4.97 -12.95 -32.38
C VAL A 351 6.12 -13.96 -32.28
N ARG A 352 5.83 -15.15 -31.74
CA ARG A 352 6.80 -16.27 -31.56
C ARG A 352 8.11 -15.82 -30.84
N PRO A 353 8.00 -15.28 -29.61
CA PRO A 353 9.15 -14.84 -28.82
C PRO A 353 10.21 -15.92 -28.64
N THR A 354 11.48 -15.54 -28.75
CA THR A 354 12.60 -16.42 -28.44
C THR A 354 12.69 -16.68 -26.94
N THR A 355 12.89 -17.94 -26.55
CA THR A 355 13.12 -18.33 -25.15
C THR A 355 14.60 -18.34 -24.77
N ARG A 356 15.50 -18.20 -25.74
CA ARG A 356 16.96 -18.23 -25.54
C ARG A 356 17.64 -17.23 -26.46
N ALA A 357 17.41 -15.95 -26.20
CA ALA A 357 18.08 -14.87 -26.92
C ALA A 357 19.60 -15.02 -26.83
N LYS A 358 20.28 -14.74 -27.94
CA LYS A 358 21.73 -14.57 -27.95
C LYS A 358 22.03 -13.07 -27.94
N LEU A 359 23.01 -12.66 -27.12
CA LEU A 359 23.34 -11.25 -26.92
C LEU A 359 23.78 -10.59 -28.22
N ASP A 360 24.69 -11.22 -28.96
CA ASP A 360 25.17 -10.79 -30.28
C ASP A 360 24.02 -10.52 -31.27
N ARG A 361 22.99 -11.37 -31.25
CA ARG A 361 21.80 -11.18 -32.08
C ARG A 361 20.92 -10.05 -31.59
N ALA A 362 20.71 -9.94 -30.27
CA ALA A 362 19.94 -8.83 -29.71
C ALA A 362 20.60 -7.48 -30.05
N GLU A 363 21.92 -7.36 -29.88
CA GLU A 363 22.69 -6.17 -30.26
C GLU A 363 22.66 -5.90 -31.77
N ALA A 364 22.70 -6.95 -32.61
CA ALA A 364 22.54 -6.79 -34.04
C ALA A 364 21.14 -6.27 -34.41
N GLN A 365 20.09 -6.71 -33.72
CA GLN A 365 18.74 -6.16 -33.91
C GLN A 365 18.65 -4.69 -33.47
N GLU A 366 19.30 -4.32 -32.36
CA GLU A 366 19.35 -2.93 -31.88
C GLU A 366 19.99 -1.96 -32.88
N ARG A 367 20.90 -2.42 -33.75
CA ARG A 367 21.51 -1.56 -34.78
C ARG A 367 20.53 -1.08 -35.86
N TYR A 368 19.38 -1.74 -36.01
CA TYR A 368 18.33 -1.29 -36.92
C TYR A 368 17.40 -0.24 -36.29
N PHE A 369 17.47 -0.05 -34.97
CA PHE A 369 16.68 0.91 -34.23
C PHE A 369 17.40 2.25 -34.15
N ASP A 370 16.70 3.36 -34.44
CA ASP A 370 17.25 4.71 -34.28
C ASP A 370 17.25 5.14 -32.80
N MET A 371 18.43 5.21 -32.19
CA MET A 371 18.60 5.62 -30.79
C MET A 371 18.13 7.05 -30.52
N ALA A 372 18.04 7.93 -31.52
CA ALA A 372 17.51 9.27 -31.34
C ALA A 372 16.02 9.26 -30.91
N ILE A 373 15.27 8.19 -31.23
CA ILE A 373 13.90 7.99 -30.74
C ILE A 373 13.91 7.77 -29.22
N LEU A 374 14.87 7.00 -28.72
CA LEU A 374 15.01 6.75 -27.28
C LEU A 374 15.39 8.03 -26.52
N ASP A 375 16.25 8.86 -27.12
CA ASP A 375 16.61 10.17 -26.58
C ASP A 375 15.38 11.09 -26.49
N ARG A 376 14.58 11.16 -27.56
CA ARG A 376 13.30 11.90 -27.54
C ARG A 376 12.33 11.37 -26.48
N ALA A 377 12.21 10.06 -26.33
CA ALA A 377 11.36 9.46 -25.30
C ALA A 377 11.81 9.86 -23.89
N PHE A 378 13.12 9.83 -23.63
CA PHE A 378 13.69 10.26 -22.37
C PHE A 378 13.48 11.77 -22.13
N ASP A 379 13.74 12.62 -23.13
CA ASP A 379 13.63 14.08 -23.00
C ASP A 379 12.18 14.53 -22.80
N ASN A 380 11.22 13.85 -23.42
CA ASN A 380 9.78 14.12 -23.28
C ASN A 380 9.12 13.43 -22.08
N ARG A 381 9.89 12.81 -21.17
CA ARG A 381 9.34 12.19 -19.96
C ARG A 381 8.64 13.24 -19.08
N ARG A 382 7.51 12.87 -18.50
CA ARG A 382 6.80 13.69 -17.51
C ARG A 382 7.08 13.17 -16.12
N GLN A 383 7.45 14.05 -15.20
CA GLN A 383 7.68 13.71 -13.80
C GLN A 383 6.70 14.46 -12.93
N THR A 384 5.89 13.73 -12.18
CA THR A 384 4.90 14.31 -11.27
C THR A 384 5.10 13.71 -9.90
N ARG A 385 4.94 14.53 -8.85
CA ARG A 385 4.86 13.96 -7.51
C ARG A 385 3.58 13.15 -7.38
N ILE A 386 3.66 11.98 -6.76
CA ILE A 386 2.51 11.08 -6.69
C ILE A 386 1.31 11.69 -5.97
N ASP A 387 1.54 12.58 -5.00
CA ASP A 387 0.49 13.29 -4.26
C ASP A 387 -0.15 14.45 -5.02
N GLN A 388 0.37 14.78 -6.20
CA GLN A 388 -0.10 15.86 -7.08
C GLN A 388 -0.56 15.32 -8.45
N MET A 389 -0.77 13.99 -8.55
CA MET A 389 -1.30 13.40 -9.78
C MET A 389 -2.67 13.98 -10.13
N GLY A 390 -2.89 14.21 -11.42
CA GLY A 390 -4.14 14.75 -11.95
C GLY A 390 -4.33 16.25 -11.79
N GLU A 391 -3.47 16.99 -11.06
CA GLU A 391 -3.62 18.45 -10.93
C GLU A 391 -3.44 19.18 -12.27
N GLU A 392 -2.41 18.82 -13.02
CA GLU A 392 -2.15 19.41 -14.34
C GLU A 392 -3.24 19.04 -15.35
N ASP A 393 -3.67 17.79 -15.36
CA ASP A 393 -4.71 17.29 -16.27
C ASP A 393 -6.06 17.95 -15.98
N LEU A 394 -6.36 18.18 -14.70
CA LEU A 394 -7.60 18.80 -14.26
C LEU A 394 -7.67 20.29 -14.59
N GLN A 395 -6.55 21.01 -14.43
CA GLN A 395 -6.45 22.41 -14.86
C GLN A 395 -6.65 22.56 -16.37
N ARG A 396 -6.11 21.62 -17.16
CA ARG A 396 -6.31 21.59 -18.62
C ARG A 396 -7.76 21.30 -19.01
N ALA A 397 -8.41 20.39 -18.29
CA ALA A 397 -9.79 20.01 -18.52
C ALA A 397 -10.83 21.03 -18.01
N GLY A 398 -10.41 22.00 -17.18
CA GLY A 398 -11.31 23.03 -16.65
C GLY A 398 -12.33 22.52 -15.62
N VAL A 399 -12.06 21.38 -14.98
CA VAL A 399 -12.96 20.80 -13.96
C VAL A 399 -12.91 21.63 -12.68
N GLU A 400 -14.06 21.93 -12.11
CA GLU A 400 -14.15 22.61 -10.82
C GLU A 400 -13.92 21.66 -9.63
N VAL A 401 -13.14 22.12 -8.64
CA VAL A 401 -12.94 21.43 -7.35
C VAL A 401 -13.65 22.24 -6.27
N LEU A 402 -14.61 21.61 -5.59
CA LEU A 402 -15.47 22.26 -4.59
C LEU A 402 -15.38 21.55 -3.24
N SER A 403 -15.35 22.32 -2.16
CA SER A 403 -15.30 21.80 -0.78
C SER A 403 -16.68 21.51 -0.19
N VAL A 404 -17.75 21.86 -0.90
CA VAL A 404 -19.14 21.65 -0.47
C VAL A 404 -19.91 21.00 -1.62
N PRO A 405 -20.76 19.99 -1.35
CA PRO A 405 -21.63 19.41 -2.38
C PRO A 405 -22.59 20.46 -2.94
N LEU A 406 -22.77 20.49 -4.25
CA LEU A 406 -23.74 21.39 -4.90
C LEU A 406 -25.18 20.92 -4.62
N ALA A 407 -26.11 21.87 -4.51
CA ALA A 407 -27.53 21.55 -4.44
C ALA A 407 -27.94 20.81 -5.73
N HIS A 408 -28.74 19.75 -5.59
CA HIS A 408 -29.17 18.88 -6.71
C HIS A 408 -28.05 18.13 -7.46
N SER A 409 -26.84 18.07 -6.89
CA SER A 409 -25.79 17.18 -7.38
C SER A 409 -25.90 15.78 -6.80
N THR A 410 -25.27 14.82 -7.47
CA THR A 410 -25.04 13.47 -6.95
C THR A 410 -23.55 13.27 -6.72
N ILE A 411 -23.16 12.81 -5.53
CA ILE A 411 -21.77 12.42 -5.27
C ILE A 411 -21.55 11.01 -5.80
N ILE A 412 -20.45 10.78 -6.51
CA ILE A 412 -19.96 9.44 -6.80
C ILE A 412 -18.76 9.19 -5.89
N ASP A 413 -18.94 8.33 -4.90
CA ASP A 413 -17.85 7.83 -4.06
C ASP A 413 -17.08 6.77 -4.86
N ILE A 414 -15.87 7.14 -5.26
CA ILE A 414 -15.01 6.31 -6.12
C ILE A 414 -13.95 5.54 -5.33
N ARG A 415 -14.03 5.52 -4.00
CA ARG A 415 -13.09 4.77 -3.15
C ARG A 415 -13.28 3.26 -3.30
N HIS A 416 -12.25 2.51 -2.93
CA HIS A 416 -12.35 1.06 -2.82
C HIS A 416 -13.39 0.67 -1.75
N PRO A 417 -14.17 -0.42 -1.92
CA PRO A 417 -15.18 -0.86 -0.95
C PRO A 417 -14.66 -0.95 0.49
N ASP A 418 -13.48 -1.53 0.70
CA ASP A 418 -12.84 -1.60 2.02
C ASP A 418 -12.65 -0.23 2.70
N GLU A 419 -12.35 0.83 1.94
CA GLU A 419 -12.21 2.18 2.49
C GLU A 419 -13.58 2.78 2.84
N GLU A 420 -14.60 2.45 2.07
CA GLU A 420 -15.97 2.89 2.31
C GLU A 420 -16.57 2.21 3.55
N GLU A 421 -16.35 0.90 3.72
CA GLU A 421 -16.79 0.14 4.90
C GLU A 421 -16.18 0.71 6.18
N VAL A 422 -14.89 1.07 6.14
CA VAL A 422 -14.16 1.62 7.29
C VAL A 422 -14.51 3.11 7.53
N ALA A 423 -14.81 3.87 6.47
CA ALA A 423 -15.07 5.31 6.54
C ALA A 423 -16.24 5.72 5.61
N PRO A 424 -17.49 5.41 5.97
CA PRO A 424 -18.63 5.66 5.09
C PRO A 424 -18.91 7.15 4.92
N LEU A 425 -19.13 7.60 3.68
CA LEU A 425 -19.47 8.99 3.38
C LEU A 425 -20.95 9.25 3.67
N LYS A 426 -21.24 10.17 4.59
CA LYS A 426 -22.60 10.58 4.94
C LYS A 426 -22.81 12.04 4.56
N LEU A 427 -23.66 12.28 3.57
CA LEU A 427 -23.98 13.61 3.06
C LEU A 427 -25.50 13.80 2.92
N HIS A 428 -25.93 15.05 2.82
CA HIS A 428 -27.34 15.40 2.60
C HIS A 428 -27.79 15.27 1.14
N VAL A 429 -26.86 15.00 0.22
CA VAL A 429 -27.10 14.76 -1.20
C VAL A 429 -27.02 13.26 -1.53
N PRO A 430 -27.61 12.79 -2.64
CA PRO A 430 -27.46 11.40 -3.07
C PRO A 430 -26.00 11.00 -3.25
N VAL A 431 -25.64 9.80 -2.80
CA VAL A 431 -24.30 9.22 -2.94
C VAL A 431 -24.40 7.90 -3.68
N LEU A 432 -23.82 7.84 -4.88
CA LEU A 432 -23.59 6.61 -5.64
C LEU A 432 -22.25 6.01 -5.23
N ARG A 433 -22.22 4.69 -5.06
CA ARG A 433 -21.01 3.94 -4.73
C ARG A 433 -20.56 3.23 -6.00
N ILE A 434 -19.58 3.82 -6.67
CA ILE A 434 -19.03 3.29 -7.91
C ILE A 434 -17.53 3.35 -7.75
N PRO A 435 -16.89 2.26 -7.29
CA PRO A 435 -15.44 2.21 -7.17
C PRO A 435 -14.79 2.65 -8.48
N PHE A 436 -13.67 3.36 -8.38
CA PHE A 436 -13.05 3.99 -9.55
C PHE A 436 -12.79 3.02 -10.72
N TYR A 437 -12.50 1.74 -10.46
CA TYR A 437 -12.26 0.71 -11.47
C TYR A 437 -13.54 0.26 -12.23
N GLU A 438 -14.72 0.58 -11.72
CA GLU A 438 -16.03 0.40 -12.38
C GLU A 438 -16.55 1.70 -13.00
N LEU A 439 -15.88 2.84 -12.75
CA LEU A 439 -16.40 4.15 -13.08
C LEU A 439 -16.69 4.29 -14.58
N HIS A 440 -15.74 3.92 -15.43
CA HIS A 440 -15.88 4.00 -16.88
C HIS A 440 -16.94 3.06 -17.45
N SER A 441 -17.00 1.81 -16.96
CA SER A 441 -17.95 0.82 -17.47
C SER A 441 -19.40 1.17 -17.10
N ARG A 442 -19.59 1.88 -15.99
CA ARG A 442 -20.91 2.29 -15.49
C ARG A 442 -21.30 3.72 -15.87
N MET A 443 -20.47 4.44 -16.64
CA MET A 443 -20.80 5.79 -17.10
C MET A 443 -22.11 5.85 -17.89
N THR A 444 -22.39 4.83 -18.69
CA THR A 444 -23.60 4.76 -19.52
C THR A 444 -24.89 4.61 -18.70
N GLU A 445 -24.76 4.25 -17.41
CA GLU A 445 -25.88 4.19 -16.46
C GLU A 445 -26.20 5.57 -15.84
N LEU A 446 -25.32 6.57 -16.02
CA LEU A 446 -25.47 7.90 -15.45
C LEU A 446 -26.43 8.77 -16.28
N ALA A 447 -27.21 9.61 -15.60
CA ALA A 447 -28.19 10.48 -16.22
C ALA A 447 -27.52 11.76 -16.75
N PRO A 448 -27.70 12.12 -18.04
CA PRO A 448 -26.97 13.22 -18.69
C PRO A 448 -27.29 14.61 -18.09
N ASP A 449 -28.49 14.83 -17.56
CA ASP A 449 -28.92 16.11 -16.99
C ASP A 449 -28.57 16.27 -15.49
N THR A 450 -27.63 15.48 -14.96
CA THR A 450 -27.24 15.50 -13.55
C THR A 450 -25.79 15.93 -13.38
N THR A 451 -25.53 16.88 -12.47
CA THR A 451 -24.16 17.20 -12.04
C THR A 451 -23.65 16.11 -11.11
N TYR A 452 -22.57 15.46 -11.51
CA TYR A 452 -21.88 14.45 -10.69
C TYR A 452 -20.61 15.02 -10.09
N MET A 453 -20.38 14.80 -8.80
CA MET A 453 -19.14 15.20 -8.14
C MET A 453 -18.38 13.97 -7.64
N LEU A 454 -17.17 13.75 -8.16
CA LEU A 454 -16.35 12.59 -7.77
C LEU A 454 -15.71 12.84 -6.40
N TYR A 455 -15.71 11.81 -5.56
CA TYR A 455 -15.11 11.84 -4.22
C TYR A 455 -14.17 10.65 -3.98
N CYS A 456 -12.97 10.99 -3.53
CA CYS A 456 -12.01 10.09 -2.92
C CYS A 456 -11.39 10.90 -1.78
N GLY A 457 -11.13 10.29 -0.62
CA GLY A 457 -10.85 11.07 0.60
C GLY A 457 -9.74 12.11 0.50
N LYS A 458 -8.76 11.96 -0.41
CA LYS A 458 -7.66 12.92 -0.65
C LYS A 458 -7.80 13.76 -1.92
N GLY A 459 -8.86 13.58 -2.68
CA GLY A 459 -9.10 14.25 -3.96
C GLY A 459 -8.23 13.76 -5.12
N VAL A 460 -7.04 13.20 -4.90
CA VAL A 460 -6.09 12.84 -5.98
C VAL A 460 -6.69 11.90 -7.03
N MET A 461 -7.36 10.81 -6.63
CA MET A 461 -8.04 9.90 -7.58
C MET A 461 -9.20 10.60 -8.28
N SER A 462 -10.02 11.36 -7.56
CA SER A 462 -11.15 12.11 -8.14
C SER A 462 -10.69 13.09 -9.19
N ARG A 463 -9.54 13.75 -8.95
CA ARG A 463 -8.95 14.68 -9.91
C ARG A 463 -8.45 13.96 -11.15
N LEU A 464 -7.77 12.82 -10.96
CA LEU A 464 -7.28 11.98 -12.05
C LEU A 464 -8.42 11.53 -12.98
N HIS A 465 -9.52 11.02 -12.41
CA HIS A 465 -10.68 10.57 -13.19
C HIS A 465 -11.49 11.71 -13.79
N ALA A 466 -11.75 12.78 -13.05
CA ALA A 466 -12.57 13.88 -13.56
C ALA A 466 -11.96 14.54 -14.80
N ALA A 467 -10.62 14.65 -14.84
CA ALA A 467 -9.89 15.18 -15.99
C ALA A 467 -9.97 14.30 -17.24
N HIS A 468 -10.30 13.02 -17.09
CA HIS A 468 -10.46 12.08 -18.20
C HIS A 468 -11.92 11.96 -18.62
N LEU A 469 -12.86 11.98 -17.67
CA LEU A 469 -14.29 11.87 -17.93
C LEU A 469 -14.91 13.11 -18.60
N THR A 470 -14.32 14.29 -18.42
CA THR A 470 -14.80 15.54 -19.04
C THR A 470 -14.59 15.60 -20.56
N GLU A 471 -13.87 14.64 -21.15
CA GLU A 471 -13.79 14.49 -22.60
C GLU A 471 -15.09 13.93 -23.20
N ASP A 472 -15.93 13.29 -22.39
CA ASP A 472 -17.29 12.89 -22.76
C ASP A 472 -18.27 14.05 -22.49
N ALA A 473 -18.66 14.76 -23.55
CA ALA A 473 -19.44 16.00 -23.49
C ALA A 473 -20.88 15.84 -22.94
N SER A 474 -21.27 14.63 -22.54
CA SER A 474 -22.62 14.29 -22.09
C SER A 474 -22.85 14.41 -20.57
N LEU A 475 -21.79 14.59 -19.77
CA LEU A 475 -21.88 14.62 -18.30
C LEU A 475 -21.20 15.86 -17.70
N ASP A 476 -21.88 16.53 -16.75
CA ASP A 476 -21.28 17.61 -15.93
C ASP A 476 -20.55 17.01 -14.72
N ILE A 477 -19.23 16.80 -14.87
CA ILE A 477 -18.36 16.21 -13.86
C ILE A 477 -17.57 17.29 -13.11
N LYS A 478 -17.64 17.24 -11.77
CA LYS A 478 -16.86 18.07 -10.85
C LYS A 478 -16.14 17.21 -9.81
N VAL A 479 -15.29 17.80 -8.98
CA VAL A 479 -14.63 17.12 -7.87
C VAL A 479 -15.13 17.65 -6.53
N TYR A 480 -15.55 16.75 -5.66
CA TYR A 480 -15.82 17.04 -4.25
C TYR A 480 -14.57 16.73 -3.40
N ALA A 481 -13.97 17.76 -2.81
CA ALA A 481 -12.79 17.66 -1.95
C ALA A 481 -13.03 18.43 -0.64
N PRO A 482 -13.69 17.80 0.36
CA PRO A 482 -14.05 18.44 1.62
C PRO A 482 -12.87 18.91 2.48
#